data_AF-A0A821MLQ0-F1
#
_entry.id   AF-A0A821MLQ0-F1
#
_cell.length_a   1.000
_cell.length_b   1.000
_cell.length_c   1.000
_cell.angle_alpha   90.00
_cell.angle_beta   90.00
_cell.angle_gamma   90.00
#
_symmetry.space_group_name_H-M   'P 1'
#
loop_
_entity.id
_entity.type
_entity.pdbx_description
1 polymer ?
#
loop_
_entity_poly.entity_id
_entity_poly.type
_entity_poly.pdbx_seq_one_letter_code
_entity_poly.pdbx_strand_id
1 'polypeptide(L)'
;MLFKELDKLVGDRNCLQDQINKADHQNDSCSPLLFQIDEWQRATIKKVTEVAEQARQQVVKLLTSKRVEIRSRLRQLSDELGCLKKREDLVEQDLARLKEMICALKHDLEQLPETPSIKLYIAQSDQITWSRLIFAEDNSDNTEKKQDQQLLT
;
A
#
# COMPACT_ATOMS: atom_id res chain seq x y z
N MET A 1 -10.84 -34.49 -61.60
CA MET A 1 -10.76 -33.07 -61.17
C MET A 1 -10.73 -32.96 -59.64
N LEU A 2 -11.63 -33.62 -58.91
CA LEU A 2 -11.65 -33.70 -57.43
C LEU A 2 -10.31 -33.99 -56.74
N PHE A 3 -9.51 -34.94 -57.25
CA PHE A 3 -8.20 -35.25 -56.66
C PHE A 3 -7.23 -34.06 -56.67
N LYS A 4 -7.26 -33.23 -57.71
CA LYS A 4 -6.41 -32.02 -57.78
C LYS A 4 -6.84 -30.93 -56.80
N GLU A 5 -8.13 -30.87 -56.47
CA GLU A 5 -8.66 -29.94 -55.46
C GLU A 5 -8.31 -30.40 -54.05
N LEU A 6 -8.34 -31.71 -53.78
CA LEU A 6 -7.92 -32.27 -52.51
C LEU A 6 -6.42 -32.07 -52.27
N ASP A 7 -5.58 -32.29 -53.29
CA ASP A 7 -4.13 -32.05 -53.20
C ASP A 7 -3.83 -30.57 -52.90
N LYS A 8 -4.59 -29.66 -53.52
CA LYS A 8 -4.47 -28.21 -53.24
C LYS A 8 -4.88 -27.89 -51.80
N LEU A 9 -5.98 -28.45 -51.31
CA LEU A 9 -6.46 -28.22 -49.94
C LEU A 9 -5.48 -28.78 -48.90
N VAL A 10 -4.86 -29.93 -49.16
CA VAL A 10 -3.80 -30.49 -48.31
C VAL A 10 -2.56 -29.58 -48.32
N GLY A 11 -2.18 -29.06 -49.49
CA GLY A 11 -1.12 -28.06 -49.62
C GLY A 11 -1.39 -26.80 -48.82
N ASP A 12 -2.60 -26.24 -48.94
CA ASP A 12 -3.04 -25.04 -48.22
C ASP A 12 -3.05 -25.28 -46.70
N ARG A 13 -3.56 -26.44 -46.24
CA ARG A 13 -3.55 -26.84 -44.82
C ARG A 13 -2.14 -26.95 -44.28
N ASN A 14 -1.23 -27.58 -45.02
CA ASN A 14 0.15 -27.74 -44.58
C ASN A 14 0.87 -26.39 -44.52
N CYS A 15 0.61 -25.50 -45.48
CA CYS A 15 1.12 -24.14 -45.45
C CYS A 15 0.60 -23.35 -44.24
N LEU A 16 -0.69 -23.49 -43.90
CA LEU A 16 -1.27 -22.90 -42.69
C LEU A 16 -0.65 -23.48 -41.42
N GLN A 17 -0.46 -24.79 -41.36
CA GLN A 17 0.20 -25.46 -40.24
C GLN A 17 1.63 -24.94 -40.04
N ASP A 18 2.39 -24.77 -41.12
CA ASP A 18 3.74 -24.23 -41.07
C ASP A 18 3.76 -22.76 -40.64
N GLN A 19 2.75 -21.98 -41.02
CA GLN A 19 2.59 -20.59 -40.57
C GLN A 19 2.27 -20.50 -39.08
N ILE A 20 1.38 -21.35 -38.56
CA ILE A 20 1.05 -21.44 -37.14
C ILE A 20 2.29 -21.84 -36.34
N ASN A 21 2.98 -22.90 -36.76
CA ASN A 21 4.19 -23.37 -36.07
C ASN A 21 5.29 -22.29 -36.04
N LYS A 22 5.43 -21.49 -37.12
CA LYS A 22 6.37 -20.36 -37.15
C LYS A 22 5.93 -19.21 -36.24
N ALA A 23 4.64 -18.92 -36.16
CA ALA A 23 4.10 -17.89 -35.27
C ALA A 23 4.29 -18.28 -33.78
N ASP A 24 4.06 -19.55 -33.44
CA ASP A 24 4.30 -20.08 -32.10
C ASP A 24 5.77 -19.93 -31.67
N HIS A 25 6.71 -20.16 -32.58
CA HIS A 25 8.15 -19.97 -32.31
C HIS A 25 8.61 -18.50 -32.30
N GLN A 26 7.85 -17.57 -32.89
CA GLN A 26 8.15 -16.14 -32.80
C GLN A 26 7.61 -15.52 -31.49
N ASN A 27 6.60 -16.15 -30.88
CA ASN A 27 6.00 -15.74 -29.61
C ASN A 27 6.85 -16.06 -28.37
N ASP A 28 7.97 -16.80 -28.52
CA ASP A 28 9.00 -16.93 -27.48
C ASP A 28 9.69 -15.59 -27.15
N SER A 29 9.50 -14.57 -28.00
CA SER A 29 9.84 -13.19 -27.72
C SER A 29 8.80 -12.61 -26.75
N CYS A 30 9.16 -12.50 -25.47
CA CYS A 30 8.33 -11.92 -24.41
C CYS A 30 7.49 -10.74 -24.93
N SER A 31 6.16 -10.91 -24.99
CA SER A 31 5.26 -9.91 -25.55
C SER A 31 5.49 -8.55 -24.89
N PRO A 32 5.57 -7.43 -25.65
CA PRO A 32 5.73 -6.09 -25.09
C PRO A 32 4.67 -5.74 -24.03
N LEU A 33 3.50 -6.38 -24.07
CA LEU A 33 2.45 -6.23 -23.06
C LEU A 33 2.83 -6.93 -21.74
N LEU A 34 3.45 -8.11 -21.79
CA LEU A 34 3.96 -8.80 -20.59
C LEU A 34 5.03 -7.95 -19.91
N PHE A 35 5.93 -7.33 -20.69
CA PHE A 35 6.92 -6.42 -20.14
C PHE A 35 6.28 -5.21 -19.43
N GLN A 36 5.22 -4.63 -20.01
CA GLN A 36 4.48 -3.53 -19.38
C GLN A 36 3.78 -3.97 -18.09
N ILE A 37 3.23 -5.19 -18.05
CA ILE A 37 2.65 -5.78 -16.83
C ILE A 37 3.73 -5.94 -15.76
N ASP A 38 4.90 -6.47 -16.12
CA ASP A 38 6.03 -6.64 -15.20
C ASP A 38 6.57 -5.31 -14.67
N GLU A 39 6.64 -4.28 -15.52
CA GLU A 39 7.02 -2.94 -15.10
C GLU A 39 5.99 -2.32 -14.15
N TRP A 40 4.71 -2.41 -14.49
CA TRP A 40 3.62 -1.94 -13.63
C TRP A 40 3.62 -2.64 -12.27
N GLN A 41 3.83 -3.96 -12.25
CA GLN A 41 3.94 -4.75 -11.03
C GLN A 41 5.09 -4.25 -10.15
N ARG A 42 6.29 -4.11 -10.73
CA ARG A 42 7.47 -3.62 -10.00
C ARG A 42 7.26 -2.21 -9.45
N ALA A 43 6.69 -1.31 -10.25
CA ALA A 43 6.40 0.06 -9.84
C ALA A 43 5.37 0.11 -8.69
N THR A 44 4.33 -0.72 -8.76
CA THR A 44 3.27 -0.79 -7.74
C THR A 44 3.81 -1.34 -6.41
N ILE A 45 4.58 -2.44 -6.44
CA ILE A 45 5.23 -3.00 -5.24
C ILE A 45 6.13 -1.95 -4.59
N LYS A 46 6.94 -1.25 -5.40
CA LYS A 46 7.82 -0.18 -4.91
C LYS A 46 7.00 0.92 -4.23
N LYS A 47 5.92 1.38 -4.86
CA LYS A 47 5.09 2.45 -4.32
C LYS A 47 4.41 2.07 -3.01
N VAL A 48 3.84 0.86 -2.93
CA VAL A 48 3.22 0.34 -1.70
C VAL A 48 4.25 0.24 -0.57
N THR A 49 5.47 -0.22 -0.90
CA THR A 49 6.57 -0.32 0.06
C THR A 49 7.00 1.05 0.59
N GLU A 50 7.14 2.05 -0.29
CA GLU A 50 7.48 3.43 0.10
C GLU A 50 6.42 4.03 1.03
N VAL A 51 5.14 3.86 0.70
CA VAL A 51 4.03 4.37 1.53
C VAL A 51 4.01 3.69 2.89
N ALA A 52 4.21 2.36 2.93
CA ALA A 52 4.30 1.62 4.18
C ALA A 52 5.48 2.10 5.05
N GLU A 53 6.64 2.38 4.46
CA GLU A 53 7.80 2.89 5.19
C GLU A 53 7.56 4.30 5.72
N GLN A 54 6.95 5.18 4.93
CA GLN A 54 6.53 6.51 5.39
C GLN A 54 5.57 6.42 6.58
N ALA A 55 4.60 5.50 6.55
CA ALA A 55 3.69 5.28 7.67
C ALA A 55 4.44 4.83 8.93
N ARG A 56 5.40 3.89 8.82
CA ARG A 56 6.25 3.49 9.96
C ARG A 56 7.02 4.67 10.54
N GLN A 57 7.62 5.50 9.68
CA GLN A 57 8.36 6.69 10.12
C GLN A 57 7.47 7.70 10.85
N GLN A 58 6.23 7.90 10.38
CA GLN A 58 5.26 8.75 11.07
C GLN A 58 4.93 8.21 12.47
N VAL A 59 4.70 6.90 12.60
CA VAL A 59 4.46 6.26 13.91
C VAL A 59 5.66 6.47 14.84
N VAL A 60 6.88 6.21 14.37
CA VAL A 60 8.11 6.42 15.15
C VAL A 60 8.25 7.89 15.58
N LYS A 61 7.94 8.83 14.69
CA LYS A 61 8.00 10.27 15.00
C LYS A 61 6.99 10.65 16.09
N LEU A 62 5.76 10.15 16.01
CA LEU A 62 4.72 10.39 17.03
C LEU A 62 5.13 9.82 18.39
N LEU A 63 5.61 8.57 18.43
CA LEU A 63 6.11 7.94 19.65
C LEU A 63 7.30 8.70 20.25
N THR A 64 8.23 9.14 19.40
CA THR A 64 9.40 9.91 19.83
C THR A 64 8.98 11.27 20.39
N SER A 65 8.03 11.96 19.74
CA SER A 65 7.48 13.22 20.23
C SER A 65 6.86 13.06 21.62
N LYS A 66 6.09 11.99 21.85
CA LYS A 66 5.51 11.70 23.17
C LYS A 66 6.57 11.43 24.24
N ARG A 67 7.62 10.69 23.91
CA ARG A 67 8.77 10.48 24.81
C ARG A 67 9.45 11.79 25.19
N VAL A 68 9.64 12.70 24.23
CA VAL A 68 10.22 14.03 24.48
C VAL A 68 9.34 14.86 25.40
N GLU A 69 8.02 14.85 25.19
CA GLU A 69 7.03 15.53 26.03
C GLU A 69 7.10 15.06 27.50
N ILE A 70 7.06 13.74 27.72
CA ILE A 70 7.18 13.14 29.06
C ILE A 70 8.50 13.54 29.73
N ARG A 71 9.62 13.47 28.97
CA ARG A 71 10.94 13.82 29.49
C ARG A 71 11.04 15.30 29.88
N SER A 72 10.40 16.18 29.11
CA SER A 72 10.33 17.62 29.41
C SER A 72 9.54 17.88 30.70
N ARG A 73 8.36 17.26 30.84
CA ARG A 73 7.54 17.38 32.05
C ARG A 73 8.25 16.84 33.29
N LEU A 74 8.96 15.72 33.16
CA LEU A 74 9.76 15.16 34.25
C LEU A 74 10.91 16.10 34.67
N ARG A 75 11.56 16.76 33.71
CA ARG A 75 12.59 17.77 34.00
C ARG A 75 11.97 18.94 34.76
N GLN A 76 10.86 19.48 34.28
CA GLN A 76 10.15 20.57 34.95
C GLN A 76 9.77 20.20 36.39
N LEU A 77 9.22 19.00 36.61
CA LEU A 77 8.92 18.50 37.95
C LEU A 77 10.17 18.48 38.84
N SER A 78 11.30 18.02 38.30
CA SER A 78 12.57 17.91 39.03
C SER A 78 13.12 19.29 39.41
N ASP A 79 13.00 20.27 38.51
CA ASP A 79 13.40 21.66 38.76
C ASP A 79 12.51 22.31 39.83
N GLU A 80 11.19 22.11 39.75
CA GLU A 80 10.23 22.58 40.77
C GLU A 80 10.53 21.99 42.15
N LEU A 81 10.79 20.67 42.23
CA LEU A 81 11.18 20.00 43.47
C LEU A 81 12.48 20.58 44.05
N GLY A 82 13.46 20.84 43.18
CA GLY A 82 14.74 21.44 43.57
C GLY A 82 14.59 22.87 44.09
N CYS A 83 13.70 23.67 43.50
CA CYS A 83 13.39 25.01 43.96
C CYS A 83 12.69 25.02 45.31
N LEU A 84 11.64 24.19 45.49
CA LEU A 84 10.89 24.10 46.75
C LEU A 84 11.77 23.60 47.90
N LYS A 85 12.63 22.61 47.64
CA LYS A 85 13.59 22.12 48.65
C LYS A 85 14.57 23.21 49.12
N LYS A 86 14.93 24.17 48.25
CA LYS A 86 15.85 25.26 48.59
C LYS A 86 15.19 26.41 49.34
N ARG A 87 13.89 26.61 49.15
CA ARG A 87 13.15 27.74 49.72
C ARG A 87 12.57 27.43 51.11
N GLU A 88 12.52 26.17 51.52
CA GLU A 88 11.93 25.70 52.79
C GLU A 88 10.49 26.17 53.03
N ASP A 89 9.80 26.65 51.98
CA ASP A 89 8.46 27.26 51.99
C ASP A 89 7.37 26.30 51.51
N LEU A 90 7.60 25.00 51.69
CA LEU A 90 6.78 23.95 51.11
C LEU A 90 5.42 23.87 51.82
N VAL A 91 4.36 24.28 51.12
CA VAL A 91 2.98 24.15 51.61
C VAL A 91 2.32 22.88 51.08
N GLU A 92 1.31 22.40 51.80
CA GLU A 92 0.60 21.15 51.50
C GLU A 92 0.03 21.10 50.07
N GLN A 93 -0.38 22.27 49.55
CA GLN A 93 -0.89 22.42 48.20
C GLN A 93 0.16 22.15 47.11
N ASP A 94 1.42 22.55 47.32
CA ASP A 94 2.50 22.25 46.37
C ASP A 94 2.81 20.76 46.36
N LEU A 95 2.78 20.11 47.52
CA LEU A 95 3.01 18.68 47.64
C LEU A 95 1.88 17.86 46.95
N ALA A 96 0.63 18.32 47.08
CA ALA A 96 -0.50 17.73 46.38
C ALA A 96 -0.36 17.85 44.84
N ARG A 97 -0.03 19.06 44.35
CA ARG A 97 0.20 19.30 42.91
C ARG A 97 1.32 18.42 42.35
N LEU A 98 2.45 18.33 43.04
CA LEU A 98 3.59 17.51 42.60
C LEU A 98 3.24 16.01 42.57
N LYS A 99 2.45 15.53 43.54
CA LYS A 99 1.94 14.16 43.53
C LYS A 99 1.05 13.88 42.32
N GLU A 100 0.15 14.80 41.99
CA GLU A 100 -0.69 14.69 40.79
C GLU A 100 0.15 14.63 39.51
N MET A 101 1.15 15.50 39.39
CA MET A 101 2.07 15.48 38.25
C MET A 101 2.85 14.16 38.13
N ILE A 102 3.30 13.58 39.25
CA ILE A 102 3.96 12.26 39.27
C ILE A 102 2.99 11.16 38.83
N CYS A 103 1.76 11.17 39.34
CA CYS A 103 0.74 10.20 38.96
C CYS A 103 0.42 10.29 37.46
N ALA A 104 0.25 11.50 36.92
CA ALA A 104 0.03 11.73 35.50
C ALA A 104 1.22 11.21 34.65
N LEU A 105 2.46 11.50 35.06
CA LEU A 105 3.66 11.03 34.35
C LEU A 105 3.80 9.50 34.37
N LYS A 106 3.46 8.85 35.48
CA LYS A 106 3.44 7.38 35.57
C LYS A 106 2.41 6.79 34.61
N HIS A 107 1.20 7.36 34.60
CA HIS A 107 0.15 6.93 33.69
C HIS A 107 0.55 7.12 32.21
N ASP A 108 1.11 8.29 31.86
CA ASP A 108 1.62 8.57 30.51
C ASP A 108 2.71 7.57 30.08
N LEU A 109 3.57 7.13 31.01
CA LEU A 109 4.61 6.12 30.75
C LEU A 109 4.04 4.72 30.53
N GLU A 110 3.06 4.32 31.35
CA GLU A 110 2.38 3.03 31.24
C GLU A 110 1.57 2.93 29.93
N GLN A 111 1.00 4.04 29.47
CA GLN A 111 0.23 4.13 28.22
C GLN A 111 1.09 4.32 26.96
N LEU A 112 2.40 4.56 27.12
CA LEU A 112 3.31 4.77 26.00
C LEU A 112 3.37 3.59 25.00
N PRO A 113 3.52 2.32 25.42
CA PRO A 113 3.50 1.18 24.51
C PRO A 113 2.12 0.88 23.91
N GLU A 114 1.04 1.21 24.63
CA GLU A 114 -0.33 0.95 24.20
C GLU A 114 -0.92 2.08 23.35
N THR A 115 -0.16 3.16 23.14
CA THR A 115 -0.62 4.48 22.68
C THR A 115 -1.89 4.44 21.83
N PRO A 116 -3.08 4.54 22.46
CA PRO A 116 -4.37 4.44 21.76
C PRO A 116 -4.64 5.65 20.83
N SER A 117 -3.72 6.62 20.80
CA SER A 117 -3.80 7.84 19.98
C SER A 117 -3.31 7.65 18.55
N ILE A 118 -2.55 6.59 18.25
CA ILE A 118 -2.04 6.36 16.89
C ILE A 118 -3.00 5.39 16.19
N LYS A 119 -3.96 5.95 15.44
CA LYS A 119 -4.85 5.17 14.59
C LYS A 119 -4.19 4.93 13.23
N LEU A 120 -4.00 3.67 12.88
CA LEU A 120 -3.52 3.27 11.57
C LEU A 120 -4.71 3.02 10.65
N TYR A 121 -4.80 3.80 9.57
CA TYR A 121 -5.82 3.60 8.54
C TYR A 121 -5.21 2.80 7.40
N ILE A 122 -5.63 1.54 7.27
CA ILE A 122 -5.26 0.67 6.16
C ILE A 122 -6.56 0.25 5.47
N ALA A 123 -6.71 0.59 4.20
CA ALA A 123 -7.71 -0.06 3.37
C ALA A 123 -7.33 -1.55 3.27
N GLN A 124 -8.25 -2.43 3.60
CA GLN A 124 -7.97 -3.86 3.50
C GLN A 124 -7.78 -4.23 2.02
N SER A 125 -6.83 -5.12 1.73
CA SER A 125 -6.43 -5.45 0.35
C SER A 125 -7.59 -5.98 -0.49
N ASP A 126 -8.56 -6.65 0.15
CA ASP A 126 -9.80 -7.18 -0.42
C ASP A 126 -10.82 -6.09 -0.80
N GLN A 127 -10.72 -4.89 -0.22
CA GLN A 127 -11.54 -3.73 -0.61
C GLN A 127 -11.01 -3.03 -1.87
N ILE A 128 -9.77 -3.31 -2.26
CA ILE A 128 -9.17 -2.79 -3.48
C ILE A 128 -9.54 -3.72 -4.63
N THR A 129 -10.32 -3.23 -5.59
CA THR A 129 -10.63 -3.99 -6.81
C THR A 129 -9.41 -4.00 -7.73
N TRP A 130 -8.44 -4.88 -7.45
CA TRP A 130 -7.18 -4.99 -8.22
C TRP A 130 -7.39 -5.24 -9.70
N SER A 131 -8.45 -5.98 -10.07
CA SER A 131 -8.84 -6.24 -11.46
C SER A 131 -9.28 -4.99 -12.24
N ARG A 132 -9.56 -3.87 -11.56
CA ARG A 132 -9.79 -2.57 -12.20
C ARG A 132 -8.51 -1.74 -12.35
N LEU A 133 -7.43 -2.10 -11.65
CA LEU A 133 -6.17 -1.39 -11.71
C LEU A 133 -5.29 -1.88 -12.88
N ILE A 134 -5.38 -3.17 -13.21
CA ILE A 134 -4.76 -3.75 -14.39
C ILE A 134 -5.64 -4.88 -14.93
N PHE A 135 -5.92 -4.86 -16.23
CA PHE A 135 -6.62 -5.92 -16.94
C PHE A 135 -6.15 -5.96 -18.40
N ALA A 136 -6.28 -7.12 -19.01
CA ALA A 136 -6.13 -7.30 -20.46
C ALA A 136 -7.52 -7.61 -21.02
N GLU A 137 -7.88 -6.96 -22.12
CA GLU A 137 -9.13 -7.20 -22.84
C GLU A 137 -8.80 -7.64 -24.26
N ASP A 138 -9.51 -8.66 -24.75
CA ASP A 138 -9.41 -9.06 -26.14
C ASP A 138 -10.31 -8.14 -26.99
N ASN A 139 -9.69 -7.42 -27.93
CA ASN A 139 -10.40 -6.52 -28.81
C ASN A 139 -11.25 -7.24 -29.87
N SER A 140 -11.13 -8.56 -30.00
CA SER A 140 -11.87 -9.39 -30.96
C SER A 140 -13.38 -9.44 -30.68
N ASP A 141 -13.80 -9.23 -29.42
CA ASP A 141 -15.21 -9.27 -28.99
C ASP A 141 -15.96 -7.93 -29.14
N ASN A 142 -15.28 -6.83 -29.48
CA ASN A 142 -15.90 -5.50 -29.58
C ASN A 142 -16.63 -5.25 -30.91
N THR A 143 -16.53 -6.16 -31.87
CA THR A 143 -17.17 -6.02 -33.19
C THR A 143 -18.65 -6.42 -33.21
N GLU A 144 -19.10 -7.29 -32.29
CA GLU A 144 -20.51 -7.75 -32.27
C GLU A 144 -21.44 -6.84 -31.45
N LYS A 145 -20.93 -6.07 -30.48
CA LYS A 145 -21.77 -5.23 -29.61
C LYS A 145 -22.10 -3.83 -30.14
N LYS A 146 -21.57 -3.44 -31.31
CA LYS A 146 -21.84 -2.14 -31.94
C LYS A 146 -23.00 -2.13 -32.96
N GLN A 147 -23.53 -3.27 -33.37
CA GLN A 147 -24.65 -3.33 -34.32
C GLN A 147 -26.04 -3.24 -33.65
N ASP A 148 -26.17 -3.61 -32.37
CA ASP A 148 -27.47 -3.57 -31.67
C ASP A 148 -27.84 -2.20 -31.06
N GLN A 149 -27.00 -1.17 -31.21
CA GLN A 149 -27.30 0.21 -30.78
C GLN A 149 -27.63 1.18 -31.91
N GLN A 150 -27.69 0.74 -33.18
CA GLN A 150 -28.10 1.57 -34.32
C GLN A 150 -29.50 1.26 -34.89
N LEU A 151 -30.27 0.39 -34.24
CA LEU A 151 -31.65 0.04 -34.65
C LEU A 151 -32.76 0.61 -33.73
N LEU A 152 -32.42 1.49 -32.79
CA LEU A 152 -33.38 2.36 -32.11
C LEU A 152 -32.95 3.82 -32.26
N THR A 153 -33.22 4.42 -33.41
CA THR A 153 -33.40 5.87 -33.55
C THR A 153 -34.45 6.16 -34.60
#